data_AF-A0A165BV34-F1
#
_entry.id   AF-A0A165BV34-F1
#
_cell.length_a   1.000
_cell.length_b   1.000
_cell.length_c   1.000
_cell.angle_alpha   90.00
_cell.angle_beta   90.00
_cell.angle_gamma   90.00
#
_symmetry.space_group_name_H-M   'P 1'
#
loop_
_entity.id
_entity.type
_entity.pdbx_description
1 polymer ?
#
loop_
_entity_poly.entity_id
_entity_poly.type
_entity_poly.pdbx_seq_one_letter_code
_entity_poly.pdbx_strand_id
1 'polypeptide(L)'
;QAAGEHPVLSVIRAGMMPCSPVIPSVAISMGILELYYRVRSHAPRLGIQPFVRGLCDKYMCHYRPYLREQFALAFDMYLAVQREVQHRLDVALGHDGPNWRALNACAPCSYKLEDEPPLEIDGQLAMDGGTAMKRSAAAGLADGRVFDTDYRIAPQEVDLYANEVKKRKQVSDIDPSSWVTLNEPGEPGDDAPKPSVCAHRWKNAKAEHHKTAPGMYDQTGVFVCVCRHGLVLWFAEMIRSGELAKYPLSIIARMISAGMRCKECGYDIGCAFQGT
;
A
#
# COMPACT_ATOMS: atom_id res chain seq x y z
N GLN A 1 -15.65 -0.28 38.58
CA GLN A 1 -16.29 -1.10 37.53
C GLN A 1 -17.78 -1.02 37.75
N ALA A 2 -18.55 -0.55 36.76
CA ALA A 2 -20.01 -0.61 36.88
C ALA A 2 -20.44 -2.09 36.89
N ALA A 3 -21.49 -2.44 37.64
CA ALA A 3 -21.95 -3.82 37.71
C ALA A 3 -22.30 -4.35 36.30
N GLY A 4 -21.66 -5.44 35.87
CA GLY A 4 -21.87 -6.06 34.56
C GLY A 4 -21.00 -5.54 33.41
N GLU A 5 -20.08 -4.59 33.65
CA GLU A 5 -19.20 -4.06 32.61
C GLU A 5 -18.05 -5.01 32.28
N HIS A 6 -17.87 -5.32 30.99
CA HIS A 6 -16.79 -6.17 30.51
C HIS A 6 -15.41 -5.56 30.86
N PRO A 7 -14.46 -6.33 31.43
CA PRO A 7 -13.16 -5.80 31.89
C PRO A 7 -12.40 -4.97 30.85
N VAL A 8 -12.45 -5.38 29.59
CA VAL A 8 -11.83 -4.63 28.47
C VAL A 8 -12.40 -3.22 28.33
N LEU A 9 -13.72 -3.03 28.48
CA LEU A 9 -14.34 -1.72 28.35
C LEU A 9 -13.91 -0.79 29.49
N SER A 10 -13.80 -1.32 30.70
CA SER A 10 -13.30 -0.56 31.86
C SER A 10 -11.85 -0.10 31.66
N VAL A 11 -10.99 -0.97 31.12
CA VAL A 11 -9.59 -0.64 30.81
C VAL A 11 -9.49 0.44 29.72
N ILE A 12 -10.29 0.32 28.66
CA ILE A 12 -10.38 1.31 27.57
C ILE A 12 -10.84 2.67 28.10
N ARG A 13 -11.88 2.71 28.94
CA ARG A 13 -12.37 3.95 29.56
C ARG A 13 -11.34 4.62 30.47
N ALA A 14 -10.41 3.85 31.02
CA ALA A 14 -9.28 4.37 31.79
C ALA A 14 -8.11 4.88 30.92
N GLY A 15 -8.27 4.93 29.58
CA GLY A 15 -7.22 5.38 28.66
C GLY A 15 -6.14 4.33 28.40
N MET A 16 -6.45 3.06 28.61
CA MET A 16 -5.52 1.93 28.46
C MET A 16 -6.06 0.95 27.40
N MET A 17 -5.19 0.40 26.57
CA MET A 17 -5.53 -0.63 25.60
C MET A 17 -5.09 -2.00 26.14
N PRO A 18 -5.98 -2.99 26.27
CA PRO A 18 -5.60 -4.31 26.73
C PRO A 18 -4.72 -5.05 25.71
N CYS A 19 -3.87 -5.94 26.20
CA CYS A 19 -3.06 -6.83 25.35
C CYS A 19 -3.76 -8.17 25.02
N SER A 20 -5.00 -8.38 25.52
CA SER A 20 -5.82 -9.58 25.32
C SER A 20 -7.30 -9.19 25.22
N PRO A 21 -8.08 -9.79 24.30
CA PRO A 21 -9.46 -9.37 24.03
C PRO A 21 -10.51 -9.88 25.03
N VAL A 22 -10.19 -10.87 25.87
CA VAL A 22 -11.18 -11.50 26.78
C VAL A 22 -10.92 -11.14 28.23
N ILE A 23 -9.75 -11.52 28.76
CA ILE A 23 -9.35 -11.28 30.15
C ILE A 23 -8.00 -10.57 30.13
N PRO A 24 -7.99 -9.22 30.21
CA PRO A 24 -6.76 -8.47 30.16
C PRO A 24 -6.01 -8.58 31.49
N SER A 25 -4.82 -9.18 31.48
CA SER A 25 -3.88 -9.14 32.60
C SER A 25 -2.87 -7.99 32.49
N VAL A 26 -2.69 -7.46 31.28
CA VAL A 26 -1.78 -6.37 30.94
C VAL A 26 -2.49 -5.42 29.99
N ALA A 27 -2.24 -4.12 30.17
CA ALA A 27 -2.71 -3.06 29.29
C ALA A 27 -1.63 -2.00 29.11
N ILE A 28 -1.67 -1.31 27.98
CA ILE A 28 -0.72 -0.27 27.59
C ILE A 28 -1.48 1.05 27.44
N SER A 29 -0.92 2.15 27.94
CA SER A 29 -1.55 3.45 27.79
C SER A 29 -1.78 3.81 26.33
N MET A 30 -2.99 4.28 26.00
CA MET A 30 -3.32 4.77 24.65
C MET A 30 -2.39 5.91 24.23
N GLY A 31 -1.96 6.77 25.16
CA GLY A 31 -1.01 7.84 24.85
C GLY A 31 0.37 7.33 24.39
N ILE A 32 0.81 6.17 24.89
CA ILE A 32 2.05 5.53 24.43
C ILE A 32 1.84 4.93 23.02
N LEU A 33 0.68 4.32 22.78
CA LEU A 33 0.34 3.77 21.46
C LEU A 33 0.20 4.87 20.40
N GLU A 34 -0.41 6.00 20.77
CA GLU A 34 -0.51 7.20 19.93
C GLU A 34 0.88 7.79 19.66
N LEU A 35 1.74 7.89 20.68
CA LEU A 35 3.13 8.31 20.50
C LEU A 35 3.85 7.42 19.49
N TYR A 36 3.74 6.09 19.64
CA TYR A 36 4.35 5.17 18.69
C TYR A 36 3.77 5.33 17.28
N TYR A 37 2.44 5.48 17.16
CA TYR A 37 1.77 5.76 15.89
C TYR A 37 2.37 6.99 15.21
N ARG A 38 2.45 8.14 15.90
CA ARG A 38 2.98 9.39 15.36
C ARG A 38 4.46 9.27 14.98
N VAL A 39 5.29 8.71 15.84
CA VAL A 39 6.73 8.55 15.56
C VAL A 39 6.95 7.62 14.37
N ARG A 40 6.22 6.49 14.30
CA ARG A 40 6.33 5.54 13.18
C ARG A 40 5.89 6.16 11.86
N SER A 41 4.89 7.05 11.87
CA SER A 41 4.43 7.76 10.66
C SER A 41 5.50 8.68 10.06
N HIS A 42 6.39 9.25 10.87
CA HIS A 42 7.52 10.08 10.41
C HIS A 42 8.83 9.30 10.26
N ALA A 43 8.97 8.17 10.94
CA ALA A 43 10.13 7.30 10.89
C ALA A 43 9.70 5.83 10.72
N PRO A 44 9.31 5.39 9.50
CA PRO A 44 8.80 4.03 9.25
C PRO A 44 9.80 2.92 9.59
N ARG A 45 11.09 3.25 9.72
CA ARG A 45 12.17 2.33 10.11
C ARG A 45 12.13 1.98 11.61
N LEU A 46 11.39 2.72 12.43
CA LEU A 46 11.26 2.44 13.86
C LEU A 46 10.31 1.25 14.11
N GLY A 47 10.89 0.06 14.24
CA GLY A 47 10.15 -1.14 14.63
C GLY A 47 9.64 -1.09 16.07
N ILE A 48 8.71 -2.00 16.40
CA ILE A 48 8.15 -2.13 17.75
C ILE A 48 9.24 -2.48 18.78
N GLN A 49 10.15 -3.39 18.43
CA GLN A 49 11.20 -3.84 19.35
C GLN A 49 12.12 -2.72 19.86
N PRO A 50 12.74 -1.88 19.01
CA PRO A 50 13.56 -0.77 19.50
C PRO A 50 12.74 0.25 20.31
N PHE A 51 11.48 0.51 19.94
CA PHE A 51 10.61 1.38 20.73
C PHE A 51 10.33 0.83 22.13
N VAL A 52 9.97 -0.46 22.22
CA VAL A 52 9.71 -1.14 23.50
C VAL A 52 10.98 -1.24 24.35
N ARG A 53 12.15 -1.44 23.76
CA ARG A 53 13.43 -1.36 24.49
C ARG A 53 13.65 0.03 25.10
N GLY A 54 13.42 1.09 24.32
CA GLY A 54 13.49 2.46 24.84
C GLY A 54 12.49 2.73 25.97
N LEU A 55 11.29 2.14 25.92
CA LEU A 55 10.36 2.18 27.05
C LEU A 55 10.92 1.43 28.27
N CYS A 56 11.48 0.23 28.08
CA CYS A 56 12.08 -0.55 29.17
C CYS A 56 13.21 0.24 29.85
N ASP A 57 14.09 0.86 29.07
CA ASP A 57 15.17 1.71 29.57
C ASP A 57 14.62 2.92 30.34
N LYS A 58 13.61 3.61 29.79
CA LYS A 58 12.95 4.75 30.44
C LYS A 58 12.33 4.39 31.80
N TYR A 59 11.75 3.20 31.91
CA TYR A 59 11.08 2.73 33.12
C TYR A 59 11.97 1.83 34.00
N MET A 60 13.27 1.78 33.71
CA MET A 60 14.26 1.01 34.48
C MET A 60 13.89 -0.47 34.65
N CYS A 61 13.35 -1.10 33.59
CA CYS A 61 13.00 -2.52 33.59
C CYS A 61 13.75 -3.29 32.50
N HIS A 62 13.94 -4.60 32.71
CA HIS A 62 14.62 -5.44 31.74
C HIS A 62 13.70 -5.79 30.57
N TYR A 63 14.21 -5.59 29.35
CA TYR A 63 13.51 -6.05 28.15
C TYR A 63 13.31 -7.56 28.19
N ARG A 64 12.06 -7.98 27.95
CA ARG A 64 11.69 -9.38 27.74
C ARG A 64 10.97 -9.53 26.40
N PRO A 65 11.22 -10.59 25.61
CA PRO A 65 10.63 -10.74 24.28
C PRO A 65 9.10 -10.61 24.22
N TYR A 66 8.38 -11.07 25.26
CA TYR A 66 6.92 -10.98 25.31
C TYR A 66 6.40 -9.53 25.39
N LEU A 67 7.20 -8.57 25.86
CA LEU A 67 6.78 -7.15 25.94
C LEU A 67 6.59 -6.56 24.54
N ARG A 68 7.42 -6.97 23.58
CA ARG A 68 7.26 -6.61 22.17
C ARG A 68 5.95 -7.14 21.61
N GLU A 69 5.61 -8.39 21.95
CA GLU A 69 4.38 -9.04 21.49
C GLU A 69 3.13 -8.41 22.11
N GLN A 70 3.13 -8.18 23.43
CA GLN A 70 2.06 -7.46 24.12
C GLN A 70 1.85 -6.06 23.53
N PHE A 71 2.95 -5.35 23.23
CA PHE A 71 2.88 -4.06 22.56
C PHE A 71 2.28 -4.16 21.16
N ALA A 72 2.72 -5.13 20.36
CA ALA A 72 2.17 -5.34 19.01
C ALA A 72 0.67 -5.63 19.04
N LEU A 73 0.22 -6.52 19.94
CA LEU A 73 -1.20 -6.84 20.10
C LEU A 73 -2.04 -5.62 20.50
N ALA A 74 -1.60 -4.88 21.52
CA ALA A 74 -2.29 -3.66 21.93
C ALA A 74 -2.27 -2.59 20.82
N PHE A 75 -1.17 -2.47 20.07
CA PHE A 75 -1.07 -1.52 18.96
C PHE A 75 -1.99 -1.89 17.80
N ASP A 76 -2.10 -3.17 17.44
CA ASP A 76 -3.04 -3.64 16.41
C ASP A 76 -4.49 -3.37 16.81
N MET A 77 -4.85 -3.61 18.09
CA MET A 77 -6.17 -3.26 18.63
C MET A 77 -6.43 -1.76 18.57
N TYR A 78 -5.44 -0.95 18.96
CA TYR A 78 -5.52 0.51 18.86
C TYR A 78 -5.76 0.97 17.43
N LEU A 79 -5.00 0.45 16.45
CA LEU A 79 -5.20 0.78 15.04
C LEU A 79 -6.58 0.33 14.53
N ALA A 80 -7.08 -0.83 14.95
CA ALA A 80 -8.41 -1.32 14.58
C ALA A 80 -9.51 -0.38 15.09
N VAL A 81 -9.42 0.06 16.36
CA VAL A 81 -10.36 1.04 16.93
C VAL A 81 -10.27 2.37 16.19
N GLN A 82 -9.07 2.87 15.88
CA GLN A 82 -8.93 4.13 15.13
C GLN A 82 -9.55 4.04 13.74
N ARG A 83 -9.38 2.93 13.02
CA ARG A 83 -10.00 2.71 11.70
C ARG A 83 -11.52 2.67 11.80
N GLU A 84 -12.07 1.96 12.78
CA GLU A 84 -13.53 1.89 12.99
C GLU A 84 -14.12 3.26 13.34
N VAL A 85 -13.43 4.05 14.17
CA VAL A 85 -13.83 5.43 14.47
C VAL A 85 -13.81 6.28 13.21
N GLN A 86 -12.74 6.20 12.41
CA GLN A 86 -12.65 6.93 11.15
C GLN A 86 -13.76 6.51 10.18
N HIS A 87 -14.02 5.21 10.03
CA HIS A 87 -15.09 4.69 9.18
C HIS A 87 -16.47 5.24 9.59
N ARG A 88 -16.79 5.25 10.88
CA ARG A 88 -18.05 5.83 11.37
C ARG A 88 -18.14 7.33 11.12
N LEU A 89 -17.02 8.06 11.24
CA LEU A 89 -16.97 9.47 10.91
C LEU A 89 -17.19 9.68 9.40
N ASP A 90 -16.56 8.88 8.56
CA ASP A 90 -16.71 8.96 7.11
C ASP A 90 -18.18 8.70 6.72
N VAL A 91 -18.83 7.67 7.28
CA VAL A 91 -20.27 7.42 7.07
C VAL A 91 -21.13 8.59 7.55
N ALA A 92 -20.86 9.13 8.75
CA ALA A 92 -21.62 10.24 9.30
C ALA A 92 -21.46 11.54 8.47
N LEU A 93 -20.33 11.71 7.78
CA LEU A 93 -20.04 12.83 6.89
C LEU A 93 -20.44 12.56 5.43
N GLY A 94 -20.93 11.37 5.08
CA GLY A 94 -21.25 10.98 3.71
C GLY A 94 -20.00 10.79 2.82
N HIS A 95 -18.88 10.44 3.42
CA HIS A 95 -17.58 10.20 2.79
C HIS A 95 -17.31 8.71 2.49
N ASP A 96 -18.33 7.85 2.61
CA ASP A 96 -18.26 6.39 2.45
C ASP A 96 -18.56 5.90 1.03
N GLY A 97 -18.79 6.82 0.08
CA GLY A 97 -19.01 6.51 -1.32
C GLY A 97 -17.80 5.84 -2.00
N PRO A 98 -18.01 5.12 -3.12
CA PRO A 98 -16.92 4.45 -3.83
C PRO A 98 -15.88 5.45 -4.33
N ASN A 99 -14.60 5.18 -4.03
CA ASN A 99 -13.48 6.05 -4.38
C ASN A 99 -13.60 7.50 -3.84
N TRP A 100 -14.44 7.76 -2.83
CA TRP A 100 -14.71 9.11 -2.33
C TRP A 100 -13.42 9.84 -1.98
N ARG A 101 -12.51 9.17 -1.27
CA ARG A 101 -11.24 9.76 -0.86
C ARG A 101 -10.34 10.06 -2.06
N ALA A 102 -10.23 9.16 -3.05
CA ALA A 102 -9.45 9.44 -4.26
C ALA A 102 -9.99 10.66 -5.03
N LEU A 103 -11.32 10.86 -5.00
CA LEU A 103 -12.00 11.95 -5.68
C LEU A 103 -11.97 13.27 -4.90
N ASN A 104 -11.86 13.26 -3.57
CA ASN A 104 -12.09 14.46 -2.74
C ASN A 104 -10.93 14.83 -1.81
N ALA A 105 -9.95 13.95 -1.55
CA ALA A 105 -8.92 14.22 -0.54
C ALA A 105 -7.95 15.35 -0.93
N CYS A 106 -7.75 15.58 -2.23
CA CYS A 106 -6.85 16.61 -2.72
C CYS A 106 -7.64 17.83 -3.18
N ALA A 107 -7.87 18.79 -2.27
CA ALA A 107 -8.59 20.02 -2.61
C ALA A 107 -8.03 20.72 -3.87
N PRO A 108 -6.70 20.90 -4.04
CA PRO A 108 -6.17 21.52 -5.25
C PRO A 108 -6.37 20.72 -6.55
N CYS A 109 -6.65 19.42 -6.48
CA CYS A 109 -6.86 18.56 -7.66
C CYS A 109 -8.33 18.25 -7.95
N SER A 110 -9.23 18.55 -7.01
CA SER A 110 -10.61 18.05 -7.03
C SER A 110 -11.65 19.16 -6.85
N TYR A 111 -11.28 20.27 -6.21
CA TYR A 111 -12.18 21.39 -5.98
C TYR A 111 -12.07 22.40 -7.13
N LYS A 112 -13.18 22.63 -7.85
CA LYS A 112 -13.26 23.61 -8.94
C LYS A 112 -13.99 24.86 -8.45
N LEU A 113 -13.41 26.03 -8.69
CA LEU A 113 -14.01 27.32 -8.34
C LEU A 113 -15.01 27.75 -9.42
N GLU A 114 -16.17 28.25 -9.02
CA GLU A 114 -17.26 28.62 -9.93
C GLU A 114 -16.90 29.81 -10.83
N ASP A 115 -16.10 30.75 -10.31
CA ASP A 115 -15.74 32.00 -10.98
C ASP A 115 -14.34 31.97 -11.66
N GLU A 116 -13.73 30.79 -11.79
CA GLU A 116 -12.42 30.63 -12.41
C GLU A 116 -12.50 29.86 -13.74
N PRO A 117 -11.64 30.18 -14.73
CA PRO A 117 -11.60 29.42 -15.97
C PRO A 117 -11.23 27.96 -15.69
N PRO A 118 -11.86 26.99 -16.38
CA PRO A 118 -11.49 25.59 -16.27
C PRO A 118 -10.01 25.38 -16.60
N LEU A 119 -9.34 24.56 -15.80
CA LEU A 119 -7.97 24.14 -16.09
C LEU A 119 -7.96 23.24 -17.33
N GLU A 120 -6.98 23.46 -18.21
CA GLU A 120 -6.74 22.56 -19.35
C GLU A 120 -6.36 21.16 -18.87
N ILE A 121 -5.64 21.09 -17.74
CA ILE A 121 -5.28 19.85 -17.03
C ILE A 121 -5.82 19.96 -15.60
N ASP A 122 -6.85 19.19 -15.26
CA ASP A 122 -7.51 19.20 -13.94
C ASP A 122 -6.61 18.67 -12.81
N GLY A 123 -5.52 18.00 -13.16
CA GLY A 123 -4.54 17.55 -12.20
C GLY A 123 -3.46 16.68 -12.83
N GLN A 124 -2.30 16.72 -12.19
CA GLN A 124 -1.15 15.91 -12.56
C GLN A 124 -0.99 14.79 -11.53
N LEU A 125 -0.87 13.58 -12.04
CA LEU A 125 -0.63 12.36 -11.30
C LEU A 125 0.73 11.79 -11.70
N ALA A 126 1.30 10.97 -10.85
CA ALA A 126 2.47 10.16 -11.15
C ALA A 126 2.21 8.73 -10.70
N MET A 127 2.69 7.77 -11.46
CA MET A 127 2.63 6.34 -11.12
C MET A 127 4.03 5.74 -11.18
N ASP A 128 4.34 4.87 -10.23
CA ASP A 128 5.62 4.17 -10.21
C ASP A 128 5.55 2.89 -9.37
N GLY A 129 6.41 1.93 -9.67
CA GLY A 129 6.61 0.74 -8.88
C GLY A 129 7.82 0.82 -7.96
N GLY A 130 7.73 0.16 -6.81
CA GLY A 130 8.78 0.16 -5.81
C GLY A 130 8.97 -1.21 -5.18
N THR A 131 10.20 -1.74 -5.22
CA THR A 131 10.55 -3.06 -4.67
C THR A 131 11.14 -3.01 -3.26
N ALA A 132 11.13 -1.85 -2.60
CA ALA A 132 11.60 -1.73 -1.21
C ALA A 132 10.66 -2.45 -0.20
N MET A 133 9.39 -2.57 -0.55
CA MET A 133 8.32 -3.10 0.31
C MET A 133 8.07 -4.59 0.03
N LYS A 134 9.02 -5.44 0.44
CA LYS A 134 8.94 -6.89 0.27
C LYS A 134 8.37 -7.59 1.50
N ARG A 135 7.50 -8.58 1.31
CA ARG A 135 6.96 -9.44 2.36
C ARG A 135 7.29 -10.90 2.05
N SER A 136 7.91 -11.60 3.01
CA SER A 136 8.25 -13.02 2.82
C SER A 136 6.99 -13.87 2.73
N ALA A 137 6.97 -14.86 1.84
CA ALA A 137 5.95 -15.91 1.79
C ALA A 137 5.99 -16.82 3.02
N ALA A 138 7.18 -17.01 3.61
CA ALA A 138 7.36 -17.72 4.88
C ALA A 138 6.95 -16.87 6.09
N ALA A 139 6.51 -15.62 5.90
CA ALA A 139 5.84 -14.86 6.95
C ALA A 139 4.46 -15.46 7.32
N GLY A 140 4.06 -16.60 6.73
CA GLY A 140 2.84 -17.39 6.88
C GLY A 140 2.39 -17.80 8.29
N LEU A 141 2.88 -17.14 9.34
CA LEU A 141 2.10 -16.83 10.55
C LEU A 141 1.25 -15.56 10.36
N ALA A 142 1.09 -15.11 9.11
CA ALA A 142 0.41 -13.87 8.76
C ALA A 142 -1.04 -13.93 9.23
N ASP A 143 -1.40 -12.87 9.94
CA ASP A 143 -2.75 -12.58 10.34
C ASP A 143 -3.70 -12.63 9.14
N GLY A 144 -4.73 -13.48 9.23
CA GLY A 144 -5.73 -13.64 8.18
C GLY A 144 -6.68 -12.45 8.02
N ARG A 145 -6.58 -11.44 8.91
CA ARG A 145 -7.36 -10.21 8.78
C ARG A 145 -7.01 -9.49 7.48
N VAL A 146 -8.06 -9.15 6.72
CA VAL A 146 -7.92 -8.33 5.52
C VAL A 146 -7.85 -6.87 5.93
N PHE A 147 -6.84 -6.16 5.44
CA PHE A 147 -6.80 -4.70 5.56
C PHE A 147 -7.81 -4.10 4.57
N ASP A 148 -8.98 -3.76 5.09
CA ASP A 148 -10.02 -3.05 4.33
C ASP A 148 -9.64 -1.57 4.19
N THR A 149 -9.48 -1.12 2.94
CA THR A 149 -9.01 0.23 2.63
C THR A 149 -9.35 0.62 1.20
N ASP A 150 -9.78 1.87 1.02
CA ASP A 150 -9.98 2.49 -0.29
C ASP A 150 -8.67 2.85 -1.01
N TYR A 151 -7.50 2.71 -0.34
CA TYR A 151 -6.21 2.94 -0.99
C TYR A 151 -5.75 1.76 -1.85
N ARG A 152 -6.17 0.53 -1.55
CA ARG A 152 -5.63 -0.69 -2.19
C ARG A 152 -6.55 -1.18 -3.30
N ILE A 153 -5.99 -1.37 -4.49
CA ILE A 153 -6.66 -2.10 -5.57
C ILE A 153 -6.55 -3.60 -5.26
N ALA A 154 -7.69 -4.29 -5.30
CA ALA A 154 -7.74 -5.72 -5.01
C ALA A 154 -6.94 -6.50 -6.08
N PRO A 155 -6.18 -7.56 -5.71
CA PRO A 155 -5.42 -8.35 -6.67
C PRO A 155 -6.26 -8.87 -7.83
N GLN A 156 -7.50 -9.28 -7.55
CA GLN A 156 -8.44 -9.78 -8.55
C GLN A 156 -8.79 -8.72 -9.62
N GLU A 157 -8.88 -7.45 -9.21
CA GLU A 157 -9.14 -6.33 -10.12
C GLU A 157 -7.90 -6.02 -10.98
N VAL A 158 -6.70 -6.13 -10.40
CA VAL A 158 -5.44 -5.99 -11.16
C VAL A 158 -5.30 -7.11 -12.19
N ASP A 159 -5.63 -8.35 -11.81
CA ASP A 159 -5.46 -9.53 -12.65
C ASP A 159 -6.40 -9.58 -13.86
N LEU A 160 -7.46 -8.77 -13.89
CA LEU A 160 -8.26 -8.56 -15.11
C LEU A 160 -7.40 -8.09 -16.29
N TYR A 161 -6.34 -7.32 -16.00
CA TYR A 161 -5.45 -6.73 -17.00
C TYR A 161 -4.17 -7.52 -17.20
N ALA A 162 -4.03 -8.71 -16.59
CA ALA A 162 -2.83 -9.51 -16.67
C ALA A 162 -2.41 -9.77 -18.13
N ASN A 163 -3.35 -10.23 -18.96
CA ASN A 163 -3.04 -10.74 -20.29
C ASN A 163 -3.28 -9.74 -21.43
N GLU A 164 -3.55 -8.48 -21.10
CA GLU A 164 -3.77 -7.42 -22.11
C GLU A 164 -2.50 -7.18 -22.94
N VAL A 165 -1.33 -7.33 -22.31
CA VAL A 165 -0.03 -7.12 -22.95
C VAL A 165 0.64 -8.44 -23.22
N LYS A 166 0.89 -8.72 -24.50
CA LYS A 166 1.56 -9.96 -24.90
C LYS A 166 3.06 -9.82 -24.71
N LYS A 167 3.63 -10.75 -23.92
CA LYS A 167 5.08 -10.84 -23.71
C LYS A 167 5.84 -10.91 -25.03
N ARG A 168 6.87 -10.07 -25.17
CA ARG A 168 7.80 -10.16 -26.30
C ARG A 168 8.61 -11.44 -26.17
N LYS A 169 8.61 -12.30 -27.21
CA LYS A 169 9.49 -13.48 -27.24
C LYS A 169 10.95 -13.01 -27.33
N GLN A 170 11.65 -12.92 -26.19
CA GLN A 170 13.11 -12.89 -26.21
C GLN A 170 13.62 -14.28 -26.57
N VAL A 171 14.42 -14.37 -27.63
CA VAL A 171 15.28 -15.54 -27.89
C VAL A 171 16.46 -15.38 -26.93
N SER A 172 16.49 -16.13 -25.83
CA SER A 172 17.60 -16.08 -24.88
C SER A 172 18.24 -17.47 -24.74
N ASP A 173 19.48 -17.58 -25.20
CA ASP A 173 20.41 -18.69 -24.93
C ASP A 173 21.00 -18.57 -23.51
N ILE A 174 20.20 -18.80 -22.46
CA ILE A 174 20.69 -18.78 -21.07
C ILE A 174 20.31 -20.06 -20.32
N ASP A 175 21.32 -20.65 -19.67
CA ASP A 175 21.32 -21.91 -18.92
C ASP A 175 20.31 -21.92 -17.74
N PRO A 176 19.42 -22.94 -17.59
CA PRO A 176 18.22 -22.86 -16.74
C PRO A 176 18.44 -23.13 -15.24
N SER A 177 19.67 -23.24 -14.74
CA SER A 177 19.94 -24.02 -13.52
C SER A 177 19.72 -23.32 -12.17
N SER A 178 19.17 -22.10 -12.10
CA SER A 178 18.91 -21.46 -10.78
C SER A 178 17.62 -20.64 -10.64
N TRP A 179 16.80 -20.50 -11.69
CA TRP A 179 15.62 -19.64 -11.64
C TRP A 179 14.40 -20.32 -12.28
N VAL A 180 13.27 -20.29 -11.58
CA VAL A 180 12.00 -20.75 -12.14
C VAL A 180 11.48 -19.66 -13.09
N THR A 181 11.44 -19.94 -14.38
CA THR A 181 10.75 -19.10 -15.37
C THR A 181 9.25 -19.20 -15.11
N LEU A 182 8.70 -18.28 -14.31
CA LEU A 182 7.26 -18.15 -14.17
C LEU A 182 6.68 -17.65 -15.50
N ASN A 183 5.53 -18.21 -15.91
CA ASN A 183 4.73 -17.68 -17.03
C ASN A 183 4.09 -16.35 -16.58
N GLU A 184 4.90 -15.30 -16.52
CA GLU A 184 4.45 -13.97 -16.15
C GLU A 184 3.85 -13.24 -17.35
N PRO A 185 2.81 -12.41 -17.12
CA PRO A 185 2.24 -11.54 -18.14
C PRO A 185 3.22 -10.48 -18.67
N GLY A 186 2.82 -9.74 -19.72
CA GLY A 186 3.69 -8.77 -20.40
C GLY A 186 4.07 -7.56 -19.56
N GLU A 187 5.25 -7.01 -19.87
CA GLU A 187 5.75 -5.76 -19.31
C GLU A 187 5.34 -4.55 -20.16
N PRO A 188 5.33 -3.33 -19.60
CA PRO A 188 5.06 -2.10 -20.35
C PRO A 188 5.89 -1.99 -21.64
N GLY A 189 5.21 -1.94 -22.80
CA GLY A 189 5.82 -1.77 -24.12
C GLY A 189 6.29 -3.06 -24.81
N ASP A 190 5.97 -4.24 -24.27
CA ASP A 190 6.37 -5.54 -24.84
C ASP A 190 5.75 -5.82 -26.23
N ASP A 191 4.49 -5.43 -26.42
CA ASP A 191 3.70 -5.62 -27.63
C ASP A 191 3.83 -4.46 -28.63
N ALA A 192 4.57 -3.41 -28.28
CA ALA A 192 4.85 -2.29 -29.18
C ALA A 192 5.53 -2.77 -30.48
N PRO A 193 4.95 -2.48 -31.67
CA PRO A 193 5.48 -2.93 -32.97
C PRO A 193 6.93 -2.54 -33.21
N LYS A 194 7.31 -1.36 -32.71
CA LYS A 194 8.69 -0.88 -32.66
C LYS A 194 8.99 -0.43 -31.22
N PRO A 195 10.04 -0.96 -30.57
CA PRO A 195 10.40 -0.51 -29.24
C PRO A 195 10.70 0.99 -29.27
N SER A 196 10.20 1.72 -28.29
CA SER A 196 10.41 3.16 -28.20
C SER A 196 11.92 3.48 -28.12
N VAL A 197 12.32 4.66 -28.59
CA VAL A 197 13.71 5.13 -28.43
C VAL A 197 14.13 5.10 -26.96
N CYS A 198 13.16 5.31 -26.06
CA CYS A 198 13.37 5.22 -24.63
C CYS A 198 13.77 3.81 -24.17
N ALA A 199 13.06 2.77 -24.60
CA ALA A 199 13.35 1.37 -24.24
C ALA A 199 14.78 0.96 -24.63
N HIS A 200 15.31 1.53 -25.72
CA HIS A 200 16.69 1.29 -26.13
C HIS A 200 17.72 2.07 -25.30
N ARG A 201 17.43 3.33 -24.95
CA ARG A 201 18.40 4.26 -24.36
C ARG A 201 18.42 4.29 -22.83
N TRP A 202 17.28 4.06 -22.18
CA TRP A 202 17.12 4.23 -20.75
C TRP A 202 17.06 2.88 -20.03
N LYS A 203 17.84 2.75 -18.96
CA LYS A 203 17.95 1.50 -18.18
C LYS A 203 16.62 1.07 -17.56
N ASN A 204 15.83 2.02 -17.06
CA ASN A 204 14.53 1.73 -16.45
C ASN A 204 13.51 1.19 -17.45
N ALA A 205 13.62 1.57 -18.72
CA ALA A 205 12.71 1.12 -19.79
C ALA A 205 13.17 -0.19 -20.47
N LYS A 206 14.21 -0.86 -19.94
CA LYS A 206 14.67 -2.17 -20.43
C LYS A 206 13.99 -3.28 -19.64
N ALA A 207 13.40 -4.24 -20.36
CA ALA A 207 12.71 -5.42 -19.82
C ALA A 207 13.60 -6.38 -18.99
N GLU A 208 14.88 -6.08 -18.80
CA GLU A 208 15.85 -7.01 -18.20
C GLU A 208 16.06 -6.81 -16.70
N HIS A 209 15.54 -5.73 -16.10
CA HIS A 209 15.93 -5.32 -14.75
C HIS A 209 14.97 -5.72 -13.62
N HIS A 210 13.76 -6.20 -13.92
CA HIS A 210 12.81 -6.68 -12.91
C HIS A 210 12.57 -8.20 -12.97
N LYS A 211 13.32 -8.88 -13.83
CA LYS A 211 13.32 -10.33 -13.98
C LYS A 211 13.67 -10.97 -12.63
N THR A 212 12.74 -11.75 -12.10
CA THR A 212 12.86 -12.58 -10.89
C THR A 212 12.81 -11.84 -9.56
N ALA A 213 11.60 -11.83 -8.97
CA ALA A 213 11.50 -11.77 -7.53
C ALA A 213 11.96 -13.12 -6.94
N PRO A 214 12.81 -13.15 -5.90
CA PRO A 214 13.12 -14.38 -5.20
C PRO A 214 11.84 -15.04 -4.71
N GLY A 215 11.62 -16.33 -5.03
CA GLY A 215 10.41 -17.07 -4.64
C GLY A 215 10.14 -17.15 -3.13
N MET A 216 11.04 -16.61 -2.29
CA MET A 216 10.83 -16.44 -0.86
C MET A 216 9.82 -15.32 -0.53
N TYR A 217 9.53 -14.41 -1.47
CA TYR A 217 8.65 -13.26 -1.25
C TYR A 217 7.26 -13.50 -1.84
N ASP A 218 6.23 -13.19 -1.08
CA ASP A 218 4.85 -13.20 -1.55
C ASP A 218 4.49 -11.83 -2.16
N GLN A 219 4.83 -10.76 -1.44
CA GLN A 219 4.81 -9.40 -1.96
C GLN A 219 6.22 -8.99 -2.33
N THR A 220 6.41 -8.53 -3.56
CA THR A 220 7.70 -8.19 -4.17
C THR A 220 7.91 -6.69 -4.25
N GLY A 221 6.83 -5.93 -4.12
CA GLY A 221 6.80 -4.48 -4.13
C GLY A 221 5.38 -3.93 -4.04
N VAL A 222 5.27 -2.64 -4.33
CA VAL A 222 3.99 -1.93 -4.47
C VAL A 222 4.09 -1.01 -5.67
N PHE A 223 3.03 -0.96 -6.47
CA PHE A 223 2.84 0.04 -7.52
C PHE A 223 1.87 1.11 -7.03
N VAL A 224 2.23 2.38 -7.09
CA VAL A 224 1.50 3.49 -6.46
C VAL A 224 1.15 4.56 -7.49
N CYS A 225 -0.04 5.14 -7.37
CA CYS A 225 -0.42 6.38 -8.04
C CYS A 225 -0.59 7.50 -7.01
N VAL A 226 0.05 8.64 -7.24
CA VAL A 226 0.00 9.83 -6.39
C VAL A 226 -0.37 11.06 -7.21
N CYS A 227 -0.99 12.05 -6.59
CA CYS A 227 -1.09 13.37 -7.20
C CYS A 227 0.20 14.19 -6.97
N ARG A 228 0.36 15.27 -7.74
CA ARG A 228 1.45 16.24 -7.59
C ARG A 228 1.63 16.79 -6.17
N HIS A 229 0.55 16.82 -5.38
CA HIS A 229 0.55 17.29 -3.98
C HIS A 229 0.95 16.20 -2.97
N GLY A 230 1.37 15.02 -3.43
CA GLY A 230 1.87 13.94 -2.59
C GLY A 230 0.77 13.09 -1.92
N LEU A 231 -0.49 13.21 -2.37
CA LEU A 231 -1.58 12.38 -1.87
C LEU A 231 -1.70 11.12 -2.73
N VAL A 232 -1.70 9.96 -2.06
CA VAL A 232 -1.87 8.66 -2.71
C VAL A 232 -3.31 8.54 -3.20
N LEU A 233 -3.51 8.23 -4.47
CA LEU A 233 -4.81 7.85 -5.02
C LEU A 233 -5.03 6.37 -4.77
N TRP A 234 -4.25 5.49 -5.38
CA TRP A 234 -4.35 4.06 -5.15
C TRP A 234 -2.98 3.41 -5.18
N PHE A 235 -2.90 2.20 -4.62
CA PHE A 235 -1.76 1.31 -4.78
C PHE A 235 -2.20 -0.12 -5.07
N ALA A 236 -1.36 -0.86 -5.78
CA ALA A 236 -1.50 -2.29 -6.01
C ALA A 236 -0.29 -3.02 -5.41
N GLU A 237 -0.53 -4.10 -4.70
CA GLU A 237 0.56 -4.98 -4.25
C GLU A 237 1.12 -5.72 -5.47
N MET A 238 2.45 -5.67 -5.64
CA MET A 238 3.11 -6.51 -6.63
C MET A 238 3.27 -7.90 -6.02
N ILE A 239 2.54 -8.88 -6.55
CA ILE A 239 2.48 -10.23 -5.99
C ILE A 239 3.36 -11.14 -6.84
N ARG A 240 4.45 -11.62 -6.23
CA ARG A 240 5.42 -12.53 -6.85
C ARG A 240 5.91 -12.12 -8.24
N SER A 241 5.92 -10.83 -8.55
CA SER A 241 6.26 -10.30 -9.88
C SER A 241 7.13 -9.05 -9.83
N GLY A 242 7.70 -8.68 -10.99
CA GLY A 242 8.20 -7.32 -11.26
C GLY A 242 7.05 -6.35 -11.58
N GLU A 243 7.39 -5.20 -12.16
CA GLU A 243 6.42 -4.18 -12.61
C GLU A 243 5.79 -4.58 -13.96
N LEU A 244 4.75 -5.40 -13.89
CA LEU A 244 3.99 -5.84 -15.05
C LEU A 244 3.00 -4.76 -15.52
N ALA A 245 2.63 -4.78 -16.80
CA ALA A 245 1.75 -3.77 -17.38
C ALA A 245 0.34 -3.74 -16.75
N LYS A 246 -0.09 -4.85 -16.14
CA LYS A 246 -1.36 -4.93 -15.41
C LYS A 246 -1.50 -3.90 -14.29
N TYR A 247 -0.40 -3.50 -13.65
CA TYR A 247 -0.46 -2.53 -12.54
C TYR A 247 -0.86 -1.13 -13.02
N PRO A 248 -0.14 -0.46 -13.94
CA PRO A 248 -0.58 0.82 -14.48
C PRO A 248 -1.93 0.72 -15.20
N LEU A 249 -2.21 -0.36 -15.95
CA LEU A 249 -3.50 -0.55 -16.62
C LEU A 249 -4.68 -0.58 -15.64
N SER A 250 -4.54 -1.30 -14.52
CA SER A 250 -5.59 -1.37 -13.49
C SER A 250 -5.87 0.00 -12.86
N ILE A 251 -4.84 0.82 -12.62
CA ILE A 251 -5.01 2.16 -12.09
C ILE A 251 -5.72 3.06 -13.10
N ILE A 252 -5.30 3.05 -14.37
CA ILE A 252 -5.93 3.86 -15.41
C ILE A 252 -7.39 3.44 -15.63
N ALA A 253 -7.68 2.14 -15.64
CA ALA A 253 -9.06 1.66 -15.77
C ALA A 253 -9.93 2.08 -14.58
N ARG A 254 -9.40 2.03 -13.36
CA ARG A 254 -10.09 2.51 -12.15
C ARG A 254 -10.32 4.01 -12.19
N MET A 255 -9.34 4.80 -12.64
CA MET A 255 -9.48 6.25 -12.86
C MET A 255 -10.63 6.56 -13.83
N ILE A 256 -10.67 5.88 -14.99
CA ILE A 256 -11.71 6.06 -15.99
C ILE A 256 -13.09 5.70 -15.41
N SER A 257 -13.17 4.60 -14.68
CA SER A 257 -14.41 4.12 -14.04
C SER A 257 -14.89 5.06 -12.93
N ALA A 258 -13.98 5.71 -12.21
CA ALA A 258 -14.27 6.73 -11.21
C ALA A 258 -14.58 8.12 -11.81
N GLY A 259 -14.50 8.28 -13.13
CA GLY A 259 -14.78 9.55 -13.81
C GLY A 259 -13.60 10.53 -13.87
N MET A 260 -12.37 10.11 -13.53
CA MET A 260 -11.17 10.95 -13.59
C MET A 260 -10.60 11.02 -15.02
N ARG A 261 -11.25 11.79 -15.92
CA ARG A 261 -10.90 11.81 -17.36
C ARG A 261 -9.90 12.87 -17.80
N CYS A 262 -9.72 13.95 -17.04
CA CYS A 262 -8.93 15.12 -17.44
C CYS A 262 -7.63 15.28 -16.64
N LYS A 263 -7.04 14.16 -16.18
CA LYS A 263 -5.79 14.15 -15.42
C LYS A 263 -4.65 13.61 -16.27
N GLU A 264 -3.51 14.29 -16.25
CA GLU A 264 -2.29 13.78 -16.86
C GLU A 264 -1.56 12.86 -15.90
N CYS A 265 -1.13 11.69 -16.38
CA CYS A 265 -0.37 10.73 -15.60
C CYS A 265 1.07 10.65 -16.10
N GLY A 266 2.01 11.07 -15.26
CA GLY A 266 3.43 10.81 -15.44
C GLY A 266 3.77 9.36 -15.07
N TYR A 267 4.61 8.73 -15.89
CA TYR A 267 5.23 7.44 -15.61
C TYR A 267 6.65 7.49 -16.18
N ASP A 268 7.66 7.03 -15.42
CA ASP A 268 9.08 7.14 -15.81
C ASP A 268 9.41 6.35 -17.09
N ILE A 269 8.63 5.30 -17.37
CA ILE A 269 8.65 4.54 -18.63
C ILE A 269 7.44 4.81 -19.53
N GLY A 270 6.77 5.95 -19.36
CA GLY A 270 5.54 6.32 -20.09
C GLY A 270 5.67 6.24 -21.61
N CYS A 271 6.82 6.58 -22.19
CA CYS A 271 7.06 6.45 -23.64
C CYS A 271 7.19 5.01 -24.13
N ALA A 272 7.56 4.05 -23.28
CA ALA A 272 7.48 2.63 -23.58
C ALA A 272 6.05 2.11 -23.38
N PHE A 273 5.41 2.53 -22.28
CA PHE A 273 4.04 2.19 -21.95
C PHE A 273 3.03 2.64 -23.02
N GLN A 274 3.19 3.83 -23.63
CA GLN A 274 2.34 4.29 -24.74
C GLN A 274 2.32 3.37 -25.97
N GLY A 275 3.31 2.48 -26.10
CA GLY A 275 3.33 1.49 -27.17
C GLY A 275 2.48 0.24 -26.89
N THR A 276 1.89 0.17 -25.70
CA THR A 276 1.00 -0.89 -25.19
C THR A 276 -0.46 -0.51 -25.46
#